data_AF-A0A5Q2TER2-F1
#
_entry.id   AF-A0A5Q2TER2-F1
#
_cell.length_a   1.000
_cell.length_b   1.000
_cell.length_c   1.000
_cell.angle_alpha   90.00
_cell.angle_beta   90.00
_cell.angle_gamma   90.00
#
_symmetry.space_group_name_H-M   'P 1'
#
loop_
_entity.id
_entity.type
_entity.pdbx_description
1 polymer ?
#
loop_
_entity_poly.entity_id
_entity_poly.type
_entity_poly.pdbx_seq_one_letter_code
_entity_poly.pdbx_strand_id
1 'polypeptide(L)'
;MVKISKNSYKIKRSKFKRKYVSKLKNLTDDEKNMRSGSDPNLILDTKRLLDDFFSVIMSLKLEDGLKWILGLEEYIEDKKNKKQIHYRRYTRGHIVEVELFGHFDKELTYSHPALILYDGGNSVLVAPISGGKYGDDKEMHIDVTEKDGLRKNCAVMVDSLRIIDKKRILYQHKKDELNVKISTEILDNIDNVLISKFIPGHKIKYDQLKSDFYKEIEKNEVALSEIEELKKALELKNKEINEIKEKITIE
;
A
#
# COMPACT_ATOMS: atom_id res chain seq x y z
N MET A 1 -16.05 -40.95 -18.14
CA MET A 1 -15.66 -39.78 -17.32
C MET A 1 -14.66 -40.22 -16.26
N VAL A 2 -13.36 -39.99 -16.47
CA VAL A 2 -12.33 -40.28 -15.47
C VAL A 2 -12.37 -39.20 -14.40
N LYS A 3 -12.80 -39.55 -13.18
CA LYS A 3 -12.66 -38.71 -12.00
C LYS A 3 -11.17 -38.58 -11.68
N ILE A 4 -10.47 -37.60 -12.27
CA ILE A 4 -9.13 -37.22 -11.84
C ILE A 4 -9.27 -36.69 -10.41
N SER A 5 -8.82 -37.49 -9.43
CA SER A 5 -8.98 -37.15 -8.03
C SER A 5 -8.17 -35.88 -7.73
N LYS A 6 -8.86 -34.82 -7.28
CA LYS A 6 -8.27 -33.56 -6.80
C LYS A 6 -7.23 -33.76 -5.67
N ASN A 7 -7.10 -34.99 -5.14
CA ASN A 7 -6.19 -35.35 -4.04
C ASN A 7 -4.78 -35.76 -4.50
N SER A 8 -4.62 -36.37 -5.68
CA SER A 8 -3.32 -36.89 -6.13
C SER A 8 -2.27 -35.79 -6.36
N TYR A 9 -2.69 -34.66 -6.95
CA TYR A 9 -1.82 -33.52 -7.22
C TYR A 9 -1.34 -32.82 -5.93
N LYS A 10 -2.24 -32.63 -4.95
CA LYS A 10 -1.89 -32.08 -3.63
C LYS A 10 -0.86 -32.95 -2.90
N ILE A 11 -1.02 -34.27 -2.93
CA ILE A 11 -0.08 -35.23 -2.33
C ILE A 11 1.29 -35.15 -3.01
N LYS A 12 1.35 -35.08 -4.35
CA LYS A 12 2.61 -34.91 -5.11
C LYS A 12 3.34 -33.62 -4.76
N ARG A 13 2.63 -32.47 -4.73
CA ARG A 13 3.21 -31.17 -4.33
C ARG A 13 3.76 -31.20 -2.90
N SER A 14 3.03 -31.85 -1.98
CA SER A 14 3.48 -32.00 -0.59
C SER A 14 4.76 -32.84 -0.48
N LYS A 15 4.85 -33.97 -1.19
CA LYS A 15 6.06 -34.81 -1.21
C LYS A 15 7.27 -34.08 -1.81
N PHE A 16 7.07 -33.40 -2.94
CA PHE A 16 8.13 -32.61 -3.59
C PHE A 16 8.68 -31.51 -2.67
N LYS A 17 7.79 -30.71 -2.05
CA LYS A 17 8.20 -29.66 -1.11
C LYS A 17 8.95 -30.24 0.10
N ARG A 18 8.48 -31.36 0.67
CA ARG A 18 9.14 -32.03 1.80
C ARG A 18 10.57 -32.47 1.50
N LYS A 19 10.83 -33.01 0.29
CA LYS A 19 12.19 -33.39 -0.17
C LYS A 19 13.17 -32.24 0.02
N TYR A 20 12.85 -31.06 -0.53
CA TYR A 20 13.75 -29.91 -0.49
C TYR A 20 13.80 -29.20 0.87
N VAL A 21 12.70 -29.16 1.61
CA VAL A 21 12.71 -28.63 2.98
C VAL A 21 13.61 -29.50 3.88
N SER A 22 13.55 -30.82 3.74
CA SER A 22 14.44 -31.72 4.48
C SER A 22 15.90 -31.53 4.07
N LYS A 23 16.17 -31.36 2.78
CA LYS A 23 17.54 -31.11 2.29
C LYS A 23 18.10 -29.80 2.87
N LEU A 24 17.34 -28.70 2.82
CA LEU A 24 17.75 -27.40 3.37
C LEU A 24 18.12 -27.46 4.86
N LYS A 25 17.40 -28.27 5.66
CA LYS A 25 17.68 -28.44 7.09
C LYS A 25 18.97 -29.19 7.38
N ASN A 26 19.39 -30.06 6.46
CA ASN A 26 20.52 -30.97 6.64
C ASN A 26 21.75 -30.57 5.81
N LEU A 27 21.75 -29.36 5.21
CA LEU A 27 22.91 -28.87 4.46
C LEU A 27 24.10 -28.63 5.41
N THR A 28 25.23 -29.23 5.06
CA THR A 28 26.52 -28.89 5.65
C THR A 28 26.95 -27.48 5.24
N ASP A 29 27.89 -26.88 5.97
CA ASP A 29 28.39 -25.53 5.64
C ASP A 29 29.14 -25.50 4.30
N ASP A 30 29.81 -26.60 3.93
CA ASP A 30 30.43 -26.75 2.63
C ASP A 30 29.38 -26.76 1.51
N GLU A 31 28.30 -27.54 1.67
CA GLU A 31 27.22 -27.61 0.68
C GLU A 31 26.46 -26.28 0.52
N LYS A 32 26.34 -25.46 1.57
CA LYS A 32 25.70 -24.12 1.48
C LYS A 32 26.44 -23.19 0.52
N ASN A 33 27.75 -23.37 0.37
CA ASN A 33 28.61 -22.55 -0.49
C ASN A 33 28.77 -23.13 -1.90
N MET A 34 28.31 -24.37 -2.14
CA MET A 34 28.35 -24.97 -3.46
C MET A 34 27.38 -24.27 -4.43
N ARG A 35 27.76 -24.21 -5.71
CA ARG A 35 26.85 -23.72 -6.75
C ARG A 35 25.73 -24.74 -6.96
N SER A 36 24.52 -24.25 -7.24
CA SER A 36 23.36 -25.10 -7.50
C SER A 36 23.56 -26.06 -8.68
N GLY A 37 24.43 -25.72 -9.64
CA GLY A 37 24.80 -26.58 -10.76
C GLY A 37 25.66 -27.80 -10.39
N SER A 38 26.06 -27.95 -9.13
CA SER A 38 26.83 -29.10 -8.65
C SER A 38 25.95 -30.24 -8.14
N ASP A 39 24.62 -30.04 -8.01
CA ASP A 39 23.67 -31.07 -7.57
C ASP A 39 22.82 -31.59 -8.75
N PRO A 40 23.07 -32.83 -9.23
CA PRO A 40 22.32 -33.42 -10.35
C PRO A 40 20.81 -33.52 -10.09
N ASN A 41 20.41 -33.81 -8.85
CA ASN A 41 18.99 -33.93 -8.51
C ASN A 41 18.30 -32.57 -8.58
N LEU A 42 18.98 -31.50 -8.15
CA LEU A 42 18.47 -30.14 -8.26
C LEU A 42 18.32 -29.72 -9.73
N ILE A 43 19.29 -30.05 -10.59
CA ILE A 43 19.22 -29.75 -12.03
C ILE A 43 18.02 -30.44 -12.67
N LEU A 44 17.87 -31.76 -12.48
CA LEU A 44 16.80 -32.54 -13.08
C LEU A 44 15.40 -32.06 -12.64
N ASP A 45 15.22 -31.82 -11.34
CA ASP A 45 13.94 -31.34 -10.83
C ASP A 45 13.66 -29.89 -11.24
N THR A 46 14.69 -29.03 -11.33
CA THR A 46 14.54 -27.66 -11.86
C THR A 46 14.09 -27.69 -13.31
N LYS A 47 14.76 -28.49 -14.15
CA LYS A 47 14.38 -28.66 -15.55
C LYS A 47 12.94 -29.14 -15.69
N ARG A 48 12.56 -30.18 -14.95
CA ARG A 48 11.18 -30.70 -14.97
C ARG A 48 10.14 -29.64 -14.60
N LEU A 49 10.41 -28.84 -13.56
CA LEU A 49 9.51 -27.74 -13.17
C LEU A 49 9.43 -26.65 -14.24
N LEU A 50 10.54 -26.32 -14.90
CA LEU A 50 10.56 -25.35 -15.99
C LEU A 50 9.81 -25.88 -17.23
N ASP A 51 9.91 -27.16 -17.54
CA ASP A 51 9.16 -27.80 -18.63
C ASP A 51 7.64 -27.81 -18.35
N ASP A 52 7.24 -28.15 -17.12
CA ASP A 52 5.85 -28.07 -16.66
C ASP A 52 5.33 -26.63 -16.76
N PHE A 53 6.14 -25.66 -16.33
CA PHE A 53 5.79 -24.25 -16.35
C PHE A 53 5.71 -23.68 -17.78
N PHE A 54 6.62 -24.07 -18.66
CA PHE A 54 6.58 -23.75 -20.08
C PHE A 54 5.28 -24.24 -20.71
N SER A 55 4.88 -25.48 -20.40
CA SER A 55 3.61 -26.04 -20.88
C SER A 55 2.39 -25.24 -20.41
N VAL A 56 2.42 -24.71 -19.18
CA VAL A 56 1.37 -23.79 -18.69
C VAL A 56 1.36 -22.51 -19.52
N ILE A 57 2.50 -21.87 -19.74
CA ILE A 57 2.58 -20.62 -20.52
C ILE A 57 2.06 -20.82 -21.94
N MET A 58 2.44 -21.93 -22.61
CA MET A 58 1.98 -22.24 -23.97
C MET A 58 0.48 -22.54 -24.06
N SER A 59 -0.18 -22.84 -22.94
CA SER A 59 -1.63 -23.03 -22.88
C SER A 59 -2.43 -21.74 -22.69
N LEU A 60 -1.76 -20.62 -22.40
CA LEU A 60 -2.39 -19.32 -22.19
C LEU A 60 -2.87 -18.69 -23.51
N LYS A 61 -3.72 -17.67 -23.40
CA LYS A 61 -4.04 -16.80 -24.52
C LYS A 61 -2.79 -16.04 -24.97
N LEU A 62 -2.73 -15.69 -26.25
CA LEU A 62 -1.58 -14.99 -26.84
C LEU A 62 -1.19 -13.73 -26.05
N GLU A 63 -2.16 -12.90 -25.69
CA GLU A 63 -1.91 -11.68 -24.91
C GLU A 63 -1.23 -11.98 -23.58
N ASP A 64 -1.74 -12.97 -22.83
CA ASP A 64 -1.17 -13.36 -21.55
C ASP A 64 0.23 -13.97 -21.73
N GLY A 65 0.43 -14.79 -22.77
CA GLY A 65 1.73 -15.35 -23.11
C GLY A 65 2.78 -14.29 -23.42
N LEU A 66 2.43 -13.24 -24.18
CA LEU A 66 3.30 -12.11 -24.46
C LEU A 66 3.67 -11.35 -23.18
N LYS A 67 2.69 -11.10 -22.31
CA LYS A 67 2.95 -10.45 -21.01
C LYS A 67 3.85 -11.29 -20.11
N TRP A 68 3.73 -12.62 -20.15
CA TRP A 68 4.66 -13.54 -19.46
C TRP A 68 6.10 -13.39 -19.95
N ILE A 69 6.31 -13.28 -21.27
CA ILE A 69 7.65 -13.10 -21.84
C ILE A 69 8.27 -11.79 -21.37
N LEU A 70 7.53 -10.68 -21.45
CA LEU A 70 8.01 -9.37 -21.01
C LEU A 70 8.39 -9.37 -19.53
N GLY A 71 7.51 -9.86 -18.65
CA GLY A 71 7.82 -9.88 -17.22
C GLY A 71 8.94 -10.86 -16.86
N LEU A 72 9.11 -11.95 -17.61
CA LEU A 72 10.21 -12.90 -17.43
C LEU A 72 11.56 -12.29 -17.85
N GLU A 73 11.58 -11.54 -18.96
CA GLU A 73 12.76 -10.79 -19.41
C GLU A 73 13.23 -9.81 -18.33
N GLU A 74 12.32 -8.97 -17.81
CA GLU A 74 12.60 -8.02 -16.74
C GLU A 74 13.13 -8.73 -15.48
N TYR A 75 12.53 -9.87 -15.11
CA TYR A 75 12.99 -10.65 -13.97
C TYR A 75 14.40 -11.22 -14.18
N ILE A 76 14.70 -11.72 -15.39
CA ILE A 76 16.03 -12.25 -15.75
C ILE A 76 17.08 -11.12 -15.70
N GLU A 77 16.76 -9.95 -16.26
CA GLU A 77 17.66 -8.81 -16.27
C GLU A 77 17.96 -8.30 -14.86
N ASP A 78 16.98 -8.25 -13.94
CA ASP A 78 17.24 -7.95 -12.53
C ASP A 78 18.23 -8.95 -11.89
N LYS A 79 18.06 -10.26 -12.16
CA LYS A 79 18.94 -11.29 -11.58
C LYS A 79 20.35 -11.28 -12.15
N LYS A 80 20.52 -10.89 -13.42
CA LYS A 80 21.82 -10.68 -14.04
C LYS A 80 22.48 -9.39 -13.54
N ASN A 81 21.74 -8.28 -13.49
CA ASN A 81 22.26 -6.94 -13.27
C ASN A 81 22.12 -6.49 -11.81
N LYS A 82 22.83 -7.16 -10.91
CA LYS A 82 22.81 -6.85 -9.46
C LYS A 82 23.38 -5.47 -9.09
N LYS A 83 24.08 -4.79 -10.00
CA LYS A 83 24.84 -3.56 -9.73
C LYS A 83 24.11 -2.25 -10.08
N GLN A 84 22.96 -2.29 -10.75
CA GLN A 84 22.19 -1.07 -11.00
C GLN A 84 21.42 -0.69 -9.75
N ILE A 85 21.89 0.36 -9.07
CA ILE A 85 21.16 1.00 -7.98
C ILE A 85 20.35 2.15 -8.59
N HIS A 86 19.02 2.01 -8.58
CA HIS A 86 18.13 3.10 -8.98
C HIS A 86 17.92 4.06 -7.82
N TYR A 87 18.74 5.11 -7.73
CA TYR A 87 18.59 6.21 -6.78
C TYR A 87 17.45 7.17 -7.15
N ARG A 88 16.33 6.67 -7.68
CA ARG A 88 15.17 7.50 -7.98
C ARG A 88 14.45 7.82 -6.66
N ARG A 89 14.28 9.11 -6.39
CA ARG A 89 13.51 9.60 -5.24
C ARG A 89 12.06 9.73 -5.68
N TYR A 90 11.16 9.04 -4.98
CA TYR A 90 9.74 9.15 -5.21
C TYR A 90 9.10 9.91 -4.05
N THR A 91 8.02 10.64 -4.33
CA THR A 91 7.24 11.30 -3.29
C THR A 91 5.83 10.75 -3.31
N ARG A 92 5.17 10.79 -2.15
CA ARG A 92 3.76 10.43 -2.02
C ARG A 92 2.93 11.16 -3.07
N GLY A 93 2.08 10.43 -3.76
CA GLY A 93 1.22 10.90 -4.83
C GLY A 93 1.80 10.76 -6.24
N HIS A 94 3.09 10.46 -6.41
CA HIS A 94 3.66 10.25 -7.74
C HIS A 94 3.05 9.03 -8.43
N ILE A 95 2.84 9.12 -9.74
CA ILE A 95 2.38 8.01 -10.57
C ILE A 95 3.56 7.41 -11.34
N VAL A 96 3.73 6.10 -11.21
CA VAL A 96 4.82 5.33 -11.79
C VAL A 96 4.28 4.13 -12.54
N GLU A 97 5.03 3.65 -13.53
CA GLU A 97 4.77 2.36 -14.15
C GLU A 97 5.57 1.28 -13.43
N VAL A 98 4.90 0.21 -12.98
CA VAL A 98 5.51 -0.85 -12.17
C VAL A 98 5.32 -2.23 -12.78
N GLU A 99 6.34 -3.07 -12.71
CA GLU A 99 6.32 -4.46 -13.13
C GLU A 99 5.95 -5.39 -11.95
N LEU A 100 4.73 -5.95 -12.00
CA LEU A 100 4.17 -6.85 -10.98
C LEU A 100 4.26 -8.34 -11.32
N PHE A 101 5.20 -8.73 -12.19
CA PHE A 101 5.47 -10.12 -12.55
C PHE A 101 5.76 -11.01 -11.33
N GLY A 102 5.29 -12.26 -11.40
CA GLY A 102 5.42 -13.26 -10.34
C GLY A 102 4.28 -13.26 -9.33
N HIS A 103 3.04 -13.14 -9.80
CA HIS A 103 1.82 -13.03 -9.01
C HIS A 103 1.18 -14.40 -8.74
N PHE A 104 0.32 -14.48 -7.72
CA PHE A 104 -0.53 -15.64 -7.45
C PHE A 104 -2.01 -15.35 -7.73
N ASP A 105 -2.63 -16.19 -8.55
CA ASP A 105 -4.09 -16.16 -8.80
C ASP A 105 -4.58 -14.76 -9.20
N LYS A 106 -5.48 -14.14 -8.43
CA LYS A 106 -6.15 -12.87 -8.75
C LYS A 106 -5.33 -11.61 -8.42
N GLU A 107 -4.11 -11.80 -7.96
CA GLU A 107 -3.16 -10.72 -7.80
C GLU A 107 -2.95 -9.97 -9.12
N LEU A 108 -2.76 -8.64 -9.06
CA LEU A 108 -2.44 -7.86 -10.26
C LEU A 108 -1.08 -8.27 -10.86
N THR A 109 -0.99 -8.16 -12.18
CA THR A 109 -0.02 -8.89 -12.99
C THR A 109 0.59 -7.96 -14.02
N TYR A 110 1.90 -8.08 -14.30
CA TYR A 110 2.59 -7.34 -15.36
C TYR A 110 2.69 -5.83 -15.09
N SER A 111 3.07 -5.07 -16.13
CA SER A 111 3.13 -3.62 -16.11
C SER A 111 1.79 -2.99 -15.77
N HIS A 112 1.76 -2.16 -14.73
CA HIS A 112 0.62 -1.36 -14.35
C HIS A 112 1.04 0.05 -13.92
N PRO A 113 0.23 1.09 -14.19
CA PRO A 113 0.38 2.34 -13.50
C PRO A 113 0.06 2.14 -12.03
N ALA A 114 0.81 2.80 -11.15
CA ALA A 114 0.63 2.72 -9.72
C ALA A 114 0.99 4.04 -9.03
N LEU A 115 0.26 4.33 -7.96
CA LEU A 115 0.44 5.48 -7.12
C LEU A 115 1.44 5.17 -6.00
N ILE A 116 2.45 6.01 -5.82
CA ILE A 116 3.38 5.93 -4.69
C ILE A 116 2.67 6.47 -3.44
N LEU A 117 2.52 5.64 -2.41
CA LEU A 117 1.98 6.06 -1.12
C LEU A 117 3.08 6.35 -0.09
N TYR A 118 4.19 5.61 -0.17
CA TYR A 118 5.33 5.75 0.75
C TYR A 118 6.65 5.36 0.07
N ASP A 119 7.73 6.10 0.36
CA ASP A 119 9.10 5.78 -0.06
C ASP A 119 9.92 5.35 1.17
N GLY A 120 10.29 4.07 1.21
CA GLY A 120 11.09 3.44 2.26
C GLY A 120 12.57 3.29 1.88
N GLY A 121 13.09 4.06 0.93
CA GLY A 121 14.49 3.99 0.51
C GLY A 121 14.69 3.10 -0.71
N ASN A 122 14.88 1.79 -0.52
CA ASN A 122 15.01 0.83 -1.62
C ASN A 122 13.67 0.24 -2.08
N SER A 123 12.65 0.33 -1.23
CA SER A 123 11.31 -0.14 -1.51
C SER A 123 10.30 1.00 -1.44
N VAL A 124 9.20 0.87 -2.17
CA VAL A 124 8.07 1.79 -2.13
C VAL A 124 6.78 1.03 -1.85
N LEU A 125 5.86 1.66 -1.15
CA LEU A 125 4.47 1.21 -1.07
C LEU A 125 3.71 1.81 -2.25
N VAL A 126 3.08 0.96 -3.05
CA VAL A 126 2.31 1.36 -4.22
C VAL A 126 0.86 0.87 -4.15
N ALA A 127 -0.04 1.69 -4.68
CA ALA A 127 -1.43 1.32 -4.99
C ALA A 127 -1.61 1.28 -6.52
N PRO A 128 -1.83 0.10 -7.12
CA PRO A 128 -2.05 0.00 -8.56
C PRO A 128 -3.29 0.78 -9.03
N ILE A 129 -3.24 1.23 -10.29
CA ILE A 129 -4.29 2.01 -10.94
C ILE A 129 -4.84 1.21 -12.12
N SER A 130 -6.16 1.16 -12.27
CA SER A 130 -6.81 0.46 -13.37
C SER A 130 -7.97 1.25 -13.96
N GLY A 131 -7.94 1.42 -15.29
CA GLY A 131 -9.04 2.02 -16.03
C GLY A 131 -10.33 1.18 -15.98
N GLY A 132 -10.20 -0.15 -15.98
CA GLY A 132 -11.36 -1.06 -15.97
C GLY A 132 -12.04 -1.22 -14.62
N LYS A 133 -11.58 -0.47 -13.61
CA LYS A 133 -12.13 -0.45 -12.24
C LYS A 133 -12.83 0.85 -11.88
N TYR A 134 -12.83 1.83 -12.78
CA TYR A 134 -13.52 3.09 -12.57
C TYR A 134 -15.03 2.85 -12.44
N GLY A 135 -15.65 3.38 -11.39
CA GLY A 135 -17.09 3.28 -11.15
C GLY A 135 -17.59 1.85 -10.89
N ASP A 136 -16.77 0.97 -10.32
CA ASP A 136 -17.18 -0.41 -9.96
C ASP A 136 -17.82 -0.54 -8.57
N ASP A 137 -18.14 0.60 -7.94
CA ASP A 137 -18.81 0.77 -6.63
C ASP A 137 -18.12 0.05 -5.46
N LYS A 138 -16.84 -0.34 -5.61
CA LYS A 138 -16.10 -0.96 -4.52
C LYS A 138 -15.47 0.08 -3.63
N GLU A 139 -15.73 -0.05 -2.33
CA GLU A 139 -15.25 0.87 -1.31
C GLU A 139 -13.71 1.03 -1.26
N MET A 140 -12.96 -0.01 -1.63
CA MET A 140 -11.48 0.04 -1.70
C MET A 140 -10.94 0.48 -3.05
N HIS A 141 -11.81 0.88 -3.98
CA HIS A 141 -11.44 1.45 -5.27
C HIS A 141 -11.82 2.92 -5.27
N ILE A 142 -10.81 3.78 -5.37
CA ILE A 142 -11.02 5.23 -5.33
C ILE A 142 -10.95 5.74 -6.76
N ASP A 143 -12.07 6.25 -7.23
CA ASP A 143 -12.19 6.82 -8.57
C ASP A 143 -11.35 8.09 -8.70
N VAL A 144 -10.64 8.17 -9.82
CA VAL A 144 -9.70 9.24 -10.16
C VAL A 144 -9.97 9.65 -11.59
N THR A 145 -10.05 10.95 -11.82
CA THR A 145 -10.39 11.51 -13.13
C THR A 145 -9.18 12.15 -13.80
N GLU A 146 -9.37 12.66 -15.00
CA GLU A 146 -8.33 13.43 -15.70
C GLU A 146 -7.92 14.71 -14.96
N LYS A 147 -8.81 15.27 -14.13
CA LYS A 147 -8.53 16.45 -13.30
C LYS A 147 -7.45 16.18 -12.25
N ASP A 148 -7.29 14.91 -11.87
CA ASP A 148 -6.35 14.45 -10.85
C ASP A 148 -4.99 14.04 -11.44
N GLY A 149 -4.74 14.37 -12.72
CA GLY A 149 -3.45 14.16 -13.38
C GLY A 149 -3.36 12.90 -14.25
N LEU A 150 -4.40 12.08 -14.32
CA LEU A 150 -4.46 10.91 -15.19
C LEU A 150 -4.89 11.25 -16.62
N ARG A 151 -4.61 10.36 -17.58
CA ARG A 151 -5.03 10.53 -19.00
C ARG A 151 -6.45 10.05 -19.28
N LYS A 152 -7.03 9.30 -18.36
CA LYS A 152 -8.37 8.71 -18.47
C LYS A 152 -8.89 8.43 -17.07
N ASN A 153 -10.21 8.31 -16.95
CA ASN A 153 -10.87 7.87 -15.74
C ASN A 153 -10.38 6.46 -15.34
N CYS A 154 -9.92 6.34 -14.09
CA CYS A 154 -9.36 5.11 -13.51
C CYS A 154 -9.75 5.00 -12.05
N ALA A 155 -9.59 3.82 -11.46
CA ALA A 155 -9.62 3.67 -10.00
C ALA A 155 -8.25 3.29 -9.44
N VAL A 156 -7.89 3.86 -8.29
CA VAL A 156 -6.78 3.44 -7.44
C VAL A 156 -7.27 2.27 -6.59
N MET A 157 -6.63 1.11 -6.73
CA MET A 157 -7.02 -0.15 -6.10
C MET A 157 -6.30 -0.31 -4.75
N VAL A 158 -6.93 0.16 -3.68
CA VAL A 158 -6.39 0.12 -2.30
C VAL A 158 -6.38 -1.31 -1.73
N ASP A 159 -7.20 -2.21 -2.26
CA ASP A 159 -7.18 -3.63 -1.88
C ASP A 159 -5.99 -4.42 -2.47
N SER A 160 -5.28 -3.80 -3.40
CA SER A 160 -4.21 -4.43 -4.19
C SER A 160 -2.83 -3.81 -3.91
N LEU A 161 -2.68 -3.20 -2.74
CA LEU A 161 -1.44 -2.57 -2.28
C LEU A 161 -0.27 -3.53 -2.28
N ARG A 162 0.91 -3.03 -2.65
CA ARG A 162 2.16 -3.79 -2.58
C ARG A 162 3.32 -2.94 -2.13
N ILE A 163 4.18 -3.56 -1.32
CA ILE A 163 5.55 -3.09 -1.16
C ILE A 163 6.36 -3.73 -2.29
N ILE A 164 6.99 -2.90 -3.11
CA ILE A 164 7.84 -3.34 -4.22
C ILE A 164 9.24 -2.75 -4.06
N ASP A 165 10.24 -3.46 -4.57
CA ASP A 165 11.58 -2.90 -4.77
C ASP A 165 11.53 -1.83 -5.88
N LYS A 166 12.26 -0.73 -5.75
CA LYS A 166 12.32 0.35 -6.74
C LYS A 166 12.78 -0.12 -8.12
N LYS A 167 13.51 -1.23 -8.21
CA LYS A 167 13.85 -1.86 -9.50
C LYS A 167 12.64 -2.32 -10.30
N ARG A 168 11.49 -2.54 -9.65
CA ARG A 168 10.24 -2.85 -10.37
C ARG A 168 9.61 -1.62 -11.01
N ILE A 169 10.11 -0.41 -10.74
CA ILE A 169 9.59 0.81 -11.34
C ILE A 169 10.29 1.05 -12.69
N LEU A 170 9.55 0.84 -13.77
CA LEU A 170 10.05 0.98 -15.14
C LEU A 170 10.34 2.47 -15.42
N TYR A 171 9.33 3.32 -15.23
CA TYR A 171 9.45 4.76 -15.41
C TYR A 171 8.45 5.53 -14.55
N GLN A 172 8.69 6.83 -14.42
CA GLN A 172 7.76 7.76 -13.78
C GLN A 172 6.93 8.45 -14.87
N HIS A 173 5.61 8.48 -14.70
CA HIS A 173 4.72 9.16 -15.64
C HIS A 173 4.94 10.67 -15.57
N LYS A 174 5.00 11.32 -16.73
CA LYS A 174 5.21 12.76 -16.88
C LYS A 174 4.09 13.42 -17.70
N LYS A 175 3.78 14.67 -17.37
CA LYS A 175 2.92 15.58 -18.12
C LYS A 175 3.63 16.94 -18.16
N ASP A 176 3.86 17.47 -19.35
CA ASP A 176 4.57 18.75 -19.57
C ASP A 176 5.93 18.82 -18.83
N GLU A 177 6.73 17.75 -18.97
CA GLU A 177 8.01 17.51 -18.27
C GLU A 177 7.96 17.37 -16.74
N LEU A 178 6.80 17.63 -16.13
CA LEU A 178 6.58 17.47 -14.70
C LEU A 178 6.10 16.06 -14.37
N ASN A 179 6.53 15.56 -13.21
CA ASN A 179 6.08 14.30 -12.67
C ASN A 179 4.58 14.35 -12.38
N VAL A 180 3.83 13.40 -12.91
CA VAL A 180 2.40 13.29 -12.63
C VAL A 180 2.21 12.96 -11.16
N LYS A 181 1.37 13.75 -10.49
CA LYS A 181 1.05 13.62 -9.07
C LYS A 181 -0.45 13.78 -8.87
N ILE A 182 -1.02 12.90 -8.06
CA ILE A 182 -2.44 12.96 -7.69
C ILE A 182 -2.69 14.07 -6.66
N SER A 183 -3.91 14.59 -6.63
CA SER A 183 -4.35 15.64 -5.70
C SER A 183 -4.30 15.17 -4.23
N THR A 184 -4.12 16.11 -3.31
CA THR A 184 -4.08 15.82 -1.86
C THR A 184 -5.41 15.29 -1.34
N GLU A 185 -6.53 15.76 -1.90
CA GLU A 185 -7.87 15.28 -1.53
C GLU A 185 -8.05 13.78 -1.78
N ILE A 186 -7.63 13.30 -2.96
CA ILE A 186 -7.67 11.87 -3.27
C ILE A 186 -6.72 11.08 -2.36
N LEU A 187 -5.54 11.64 -2.07
CA LEU A 187 -4.60 11.04 -1.13
C LEU A 187 -5.19 10.89 0.27
N ASP A 188 -5.91 11.89 0.77
CA ASP A 188 -6.55 11.84 2.08
C ASP A 188 -7.73 10.84 2.09
N ASN A 189 -8.45 10.71 0.96
CA ASN A 189 -9.45 9.66 0.79
C ASN A 189 -8.82 8.25 0.87
N ILE A 190 -7.68 8.05 0.20
CA ILE A 190 -6.91 6.80 0.29
C ILE A 190 -6.52 6.49 1.74
N ASP A 191 -6.02 7.48 2.48
CA ASP A 191 -5.64 7.29 3.88
C ASP A 191 -6.85 6.91 4.75
N ASN A 192 -8.01 7.53 4.53
CA ASN A 192 -9.23 7.19 5.25
C ASN A 192 -9.69 5.75 4.99
N VAL A 193 -9.63 5.30 3.73
CA VAL A 193 -9.94 3.91 3.36
C VAL A 193 -8.92 2.94 3.97
N LEU A 194 -7.62 3.29 3.94
CA LEU A 194 -6.56 2.49 4.55
C LEU A 194 -6.77 2.30 6.06
N ILE A 195 -6.97 3.40 6.79
CA ILE A 195 -7.15 3.37 8.24
C ILE A 195 -8.44 2.61 8.60
N SER A 196 -9.54 2.84 7.87
CA SER A 196 -10.81 2.17 8.16
C SER A 196 -10.79 0.66 7.89
N LYS A 197 -10.12 0.20 6.83
CA LYS A 197 -10.12 -1.21 6.42
C LYS A 197 -8.98 -2.05 6.98
N PHE A 198 -7.76 -1.51 6.97
CA PHE A 198 -6.57 -2.26 7.40
C PHE A 198 -6.23 -2.07 8.88
N ILE A 199 -6.67 -0.95 9.48
CA ILE A 199 -6.36 -0.61 10.87
C ILE A 199 -7.62 -0.14 11.64
N PRO A 200 -8.73 -0.91 11.62
CA PRO A 200 -10.03 -0.46 12.13
C PRO A 200 -9.99 -0.10 13.63
N GLY A 201 -9.17 -0.79 14.42
CA GLY A 201 -9.01 -0.47 15.85
C GLY A 201 -8.44 0.92 16.09
N HIS A 202 -7.55 1.42 15.23
CA HIS A 202 -7.04 2.79 15.32
C HIS A 202 -8.08 3.80 14.84
N LYS A 203 -8.88 3.46 13.82
CA LYS A 203 -10.01 4.31 13.37
C LYS A 203 -10.98 4.58 14.51
N ILE A 204 -11.43 3.53 15.20
CA ILE A 204 -12.36 3.63 16.33
C ILE A 204 -11.79 4.52 17.44
N LYS A 205 -10.53 4.29 17.83
CA LYS A 205 -9.87 5.12 18.85
C LYS A 205 -9.73 6.58 18.42
N TYR A 206 -9.39 6.82 17.17
CA TYR A 206 -9.29 8.18 16.63
C TYR A 206 -10.65 8.88 16.66
N ASP A 207 -11.73 8.19 16.26
CA ASP A 207 -13.08 8.75 16.25
C ASP A 207 -13.58 9.04 17.68
N GLN A 208 -13.25 8.18 18.65
CA GLN A 208 -13.52 8.43 20.07
C GLN A 208 -12.77 9.67 20.57
N LEU A 209 -11.45 9.73 20.36
CA LEU A 209 -10.63 10.88 20.76
C LEU A 209 -11.11 12.17 20.11
N LYS A 210 -11.51 12.11 18.84
CA LYS A 210 -12.07 13.26 18.12
C LYS A 210 -13.39 13.71 18.74
N SER A 211 -14.28 12.77 19.10
CA SER A 211 -15.54 13.10 19.79
C SER A 211 -15.29 13.72 21.16
N ASP A 212 -14.39 13.16 21.95
CA ASP A 212 -14.07 13.66 23.29
C ASP A 212 -13.40 15.03 23.23
N PHE A 213 -12.54 15.27 22.24
CA PHE A 213 -11.95 16.58 21.98
C PHE A 213 -12.99 17.65 21.69
N TYR A 214 -14.00 17.37 20.84
CA TYR A 214 -15.06 18.34 20.56
C TYR A 214 -15.97 18.61 21.77
N LYS A 215 -16.28 17.59 22.58
CA LYS A 215 -17.01 17.80 23.85
C LYS A 215 -16.23 18.70 24.80
N GLU A 216 -14.91 18.56 24.84
CA GLU A 216 -14.07 19.38 25.71
C GLU A 216 -13.96 20.82 25.20
N ILE A 217 -13.94 21.03 23.88
CA ILE A 217 -14.07 22.37 23.28
C ILE A 217 -15.37 23.04 23.74
N GLU A 218 -16.50 22.35 23.61
CA GLU A 218 -17.82 22.88 23.98
C GLU A 218 -17.89 23.25 25.47
N LYS A 219 -17.38 22.38 26.37
CA LYS A 219 -17.29 22.69 27.80
C LYS A 219 -16.43 23.91 28.08
N ASN A 220 -15.30 24.05 27.39
CA ASN A 220 -14.41 25.19 27.58
C ASN A 220 -15.05 26.50 27.12
N GLU A 221 -15.83 26.47 26.04
CA GLU A 221 -16.60 27.64 25.59
C GLU A 221 -17.64 28.07 26.63
N VAL A 222 -18.36 27.12 27.24
CA VAL A 222 -19.31 27.39 28.33
C VAL A 222 -18.59 27.97 29.55
N ALA A 223 -17.50 27.34 29.99
CA ALA A 223 -16.73 27.80 31.15
C ALA A 223 -16.13 29.20 30.95
N LEU A 224 -15.69 29.53 29.72
CA LEU A 224 -15.21 30.87 29.38
C LEU A 224 -16.33 31.92 29.50
N SER A 225 -17.54 31.59 29.05
CA SER A 225 -18.71 32.47 29.20
C SER A 225 -19.05 32.71 30.68
N GLU A 226 -19.07 31.64 31.51
CA GLU A 226 -19.33 31.75 32.94
C GLU A 226 -18.26 32.59 33.67
N ILE A 227 -16.98 32.40 33.32
CA ILE A 227 -15.88 33.23 33.85
C ILE A 227 -16.09 34.71 33.51
N GLU A 228 -16.57 35.00 32.30
CA GLU A 228 -16.81 36.37 31.87
C GLU A 228 -17.99 37.02 32.61
N GLU A 229 -19.06 36.27 32.86
CA GLU A 229 -20.19 36.72 33.69
C GLU A 229 -19.78 36.97 35.14
N LEU A 230 -19.03 36.03 35.74
CA LEU A 230 -18.54 36.17 37.10
C LEU A 230 -17.61 37.39 37.23
N LYS A 231 -16.73 37.64 36.26
CA LYS A 231 -15.89 38.85 36.24
C LYS A 231 -16.72 40.13 36.26
N LYS A 232 -17.76 40.22 35.42
CA LYS A 232 -18.69 41.37 35.39
C LYS A 232 -19.39 41.56 36.73
N ALA A 233 -19.87 40.47 37.34
CA ALA A 233 -20.51 40.52 38.65
C ALA A 233 -19.54 40.96 39.76
N LEU A 234 -18.30 40.50 39.73
CA LEU A 234 -17.25 40.86 40.68
C LEU A 234 -16.85 42.33 40.54
N GLU A 235 -16.75 42.85 39.31
CA GLU A 235 -16.52 44.27 39.05
C GLU A 235 -17.64 45.14 39.61
N LEU A 236 -18.91 44.73 39.43
CA LEU A 236 -20.06 45.44 39.99
C LEU A 236 -20.00 45.47 41.52
N LYS A 237 -19.74 44.32 42.14
CA LYS A 237 -19.62 44.21 43.61
C LYS A 237 -18.44 45.03 44.15
N ASN A 238 -17.32 45.08 43.45
CA ASN A 238 -16.18 45.91 43.85
C ASN A 238 -16.50 47.40 43.76
N LYS A 239 -17.29 47.85 42.78
CA LYS A 239 -17.79 49.24 42.72
C LYS A 239 -18.68 49.55 43.91
N GLU A 240 -19.66 48.69 44.21
CA GLU A 240 -20.55 48.85 45.37
C GLU A 240 -19.76 48.95 46.70
N ILE A 241 -18.76 48.08 46.90
CA ILE A 241 -17.92 48.10 48.10
C ILE A 241 -17.14 49.41 48.20
N ASN A 242 -16.59 49.91 47.09
CA ASN A 242 -15.85 51.18 47.09
C ASN A 242 -16.76 52.36 47.43
N GLU A 243 -17.97 52.42 46.87
CA GLU A 243 -18.97 53.45 47.20
C GLU A 243 -19.37 53.43 48.68
N ILE A 244 -19.52 52.25 49.28
CA ILE A 244 -19.80 52.12 50.71
C ILE A 244 -18.61 52.57 51.55
N LYS A 245 -17.38 52.19 51.18
CA LYS A 245 -16.16 52.63 51.88
C LYS A 245 -16.03 54.16 51.84
N GLU A 246 -16.27 54.78 50.69
CA GLU A 246 -16.26 56.24 50.56
C GLU A 246 -17.28 56.91 51.48
N LYS A 247 -18.49 56.37 51.61
CA LYS A 247 -19.51 56.89 52.54
C LYS A 247 -19.12 56.76 54.02
N ILE A 248 -18.47 55.66 54.40
CA ILE A 248 -18.00 55.44 55.79
C ILE A 248 -16.82 56.35 56.15
N THR A 249 -16.04 56.82 55.18
CA THR A 249 -14.84 57.65 55.43
C THR A 249 -15.17 59.16 55.57
N ILE A 250 -16.44 59.55 55.40
CA ILE A 250 -16.91 60.95 55.44
C ILE A 250 -17.63 61.30 56.77
N GLU A 251 -17.87 60.31 57.65
CA GLU A 251 -18.28 60.52 59.06
C GLU A 251 -17.08 60.52 60.02
#